data_AF-A0AA38YVJ3-F1
#
_entry.id   AF-A0AA38YVJ3-F1
#
_cell.length_a   1.000
_cell.length_b   1.000
_cell.length_c   1.000
_cell.angle_alpha   90.00
_cell.angle_beta   90.00
_cell.angle_gamma   90.00
#
_symmetry.space_group_name_H-M   'P 1'
#
loop_
_entity.id
_entity.type
_entity.pdbx_description
1 polymer ?
#
loop_
_entity_poly.entity_id
_entity_poly.type
_entity_poly.pdbx_seq_one_letter_code
_entity_poly.pdbx_strand_id
1 'polypeptide(L)'
;MPILCMLLAGIGEGRRRHSALRDSSFTLPISVAILLPQFVLGLTEAFAAVAVMEYFTTQMPDSMRTVAGAIFHLSLSITSYLSSLLVNVIHTITGSCGWSPWLGGHDLTTKIGLTTTTT
;
A
#
# COMPACT_ATOMS: atom_id res chain seq x y z
N MET A 1 -12.32 0.76 -0.78
CA MET A 1 -11.72 0.72 -2.13
C MET A 1 -10.41 -0.08 -2.24
N PRO A 2 -9.46 -0.10 -1.27
CA PRO A 2 -8.19 -0.82 -1.47
C PRO A 2 -8.36 -2.35 -1.50
N ILE A 3 -9.36 -2.90 -0.81
CA ILE A 3 -9.69 -4.34 -0.85
C ILE A 3 -10.11 -4.77 -2.24
N LEU A 4 -10.90 -3.93 -2.95
CA LEU A 4 -11.35 -4.23 -4.31
C LEU A 4 -10.18 -4.16 -5.30
N CYS A 5 -9.28 -3.19 -5.15
CA CYS A 5 -8.04 -3.12 -5.92
C CYS A 5 -7.15 -4.34 -5.66
N MET A 6 -7.00 -4.78 -4.41
CA MET A 6 -6.25 -5.99 -4.08
C MET A 6 -6.88 -7.25 -4.68
N LEU A 7 -8.21 -7.35 -4.70
CA LEU A 7 -8.91 -8.45 -5.36
C LEU A 7 -8.65 -8.45 -6.87
N LEU A 8 -8.76 -7.30 -7.53
CA LEU A 8 -8.48 -7.18 -8.97
C LEU A 8 -7.03 -7.48 -9.31
N ALA A 9 -6.08 -6.98 -8.51
CA ALA A 9 -4.65 -7.28 -8.65
C ALA A 9 -4.38 -8.78 -8.44
N GLY A 10 -4.99 -9.39 -7.43
CA GLY A 10 -4.89 -10.83 -7.16
C GLY A 10 -5.47 -11.69 -8.28
N ILE A 11 -6.60 -11.29 -8.87
CA ILE A 11 -7.20 -11.97 -10.03
C ILE A 11 -6.30 -11.83 -11.26
N GLY A 12 -5.75 -10.64 -11.51
CA GLY A 12 -4.82 -10.39 -12.61
C GLY A 12 -3.56 -11.26 -12.51
N GLU A 13 -2.96 -11.31 -11.32
CA GLU A 13 -1.78 -12.12 -11.04
C GLU A 13 -2.08 -13.63 -11.09
N GLY A 14 -3.25 -14.05 -10.60
CA GLY A 14 -3.72 -15.43 -10.70
C GLY A 14 -3.89 -15.89 -12.15
N ARG A 15 -4.46 -15.03 -13.01
CA ARG A 15 -4.57 -15.30 -14.45
C ARG A 15 -3.20 -15.40 -15.13
N ARG A 16 -2.24 -14.54 -14.76
CA ARG A 16 -0.85 -14.63 -15.26
C ARG A 16 -0.20 -15.95 -14.91
N ARG A 17 -0.28 -16.33 -13.63
CA ARG A 17 0.36 -17.55 -13.11
C ARG A 17 -0.23 -18.80 -13.74
N HIS A 18 -1.53 -18.84 -13.99
CA HIS A 18 -2.20 -19.97 -14.61
C HIS A 18 -1.84 -20.11 -16.11
N SER A 19 -1.71 -19.00 -16.85
CA SER A 19 -1.25 -19.05 -18.24
C SER A 19 0.22 -19.46 -18.37
N ALA A 20 1.10 -18.99 -17.46
CA ALA A 20 2.51 -19.35 -17.44
C ALA A 20 2.78 -20.83 -17.13
N LEU A 21 1.85 -21.51 -16.44
CA LEU A 21 1.94 -22.95 -16.15
C LEU A 21 1.46 -23.83 -17.31
N ARG A 22 0.73 -23.28 -18.29
CA ARG A 22 0.10 -24.05 -19.37
C ARG A 22 0.81 -23.92 -20.71
N ASP A 23 1.40 -22.77 -20.99
CA ASP A 23 2.22 -22.55 -22.19
C ASP A 23 3.66 -22.23 -21.77
N SER A 24 4.59 -23.14 -22.05
CA SER A 24 6.05 -22.91 -21.97
C SER A 24 6.59 -22.02 -23.10
N SER A 25 5.70 -21.24 -23.74
CA SER A 25 6.05 -20.24 -24.75
C SER A 25 5.87 -18.85 -24.13
N PHE A 26 6.99 -18.13 -24.08
CA PHE A 26 7.18 -16.80 -23.49
C PHE A 26 6.46 -15.70 -24.29
N THR A 27 5.18 -15.86 -24.61
CA THR A 27 4.42 -14.84 -25.35
C THR A 27 2.99 -14.81 -24.85
N LEU A 28 2.78 -14.06 -23.77
CA LEU A 28 1.45 -13.62 -23.36
C LEU A 28 1.55 -12.09 -23.25
N PRO A 29 0.97 -11.31 -24.16
CA PRO A 29 0.73 -9.90 -23.89
C PRO A 29 -0.30 -9.85 -22.78
N ILE A 30 0.15 -9.90 -21.52
CA ILE A 30 -0.65 -9.43 -20.39
C ILE A 30 -0.78 -7.94 -20.60
N SER A 31 -1.81 -7.64 -21.37
CA SER A 31 -2.11 -6.32 -21.86
C SER A 31 -2.33 -5.41 -20.67
N VAL A 32 -1.84 -4.18 -20.78
CA VAL A 32 -2.09 -3.05 -19.87
C VAL A 32 -3.59 -2.90 -19.54
N ALA A 33 -4.46 -3.50 -20.35
CA ALA A 33 -5.89 -3.68 -20.11
C ALA A 33 -6.25 -4.27 -18.73
N ILE A 34 -5.41 -5.08 -18.08
CA ILE A 34 -5.70 -5.58 -16.71
C ILE A 34 -5.53 -4.48 -15.65
N LEU A 35 -4.79 -3.41 -15.96
CA LEU A 35 -4.56 -2.25 -15.09
C LEU A 35 -5.68 -1.21 -15.24
N LEU A 36 -6.40 -1.23 -16.36
CA LEU A 36 -7.49 -0.31 -16.68
C LEU A 36 -8.61 -0.29 -15.61
N PRO A 37 -9.08 -1.42 -15.07
CA PRO A 37 -10.08 -1.43 -14.00
C PRO A 37 -9.56 -0.75 -12.73
N GLN A 38 -8.29 -0.97 -12.38
CA GLN A 38 -7.67 -0.35 -11.21
C GLN A 38 -7.57 1.18 -11.39
N PHE A 39 -7.30 1.65 -12.60
CA PHE A 39 -7.24 3.08 -12.91
C PHE A 39 -8.62 3.75 -12.77
N VAL A 40 -9.68 3.12 -13.27
CA VAL A 40 -11.06 3.62 -13.15
C VAL A 40 -11.51 3.70 -11.69
N LEU A 41 -11.15 2.70 -10.87
CA LEU A 41 -11.44 2.73 -9.44
C LEU A 41 -10.67 3.83 -8.71
N GLY A 42 -9.41 4.07 -9.07
CA GLY A 42 -8.62 5.19 -8.55
C GLY A 42 -9.21 6.54 -8.93
N LEU A 43 -9.70 6.70 -10.17
CA LEU A 43 -10.37 7.92 -10.61
C LEU A 43 -11.66 8.18 -9.82
N THR A 44 -12.43 7.12 -9.55
CA THR A 44 -13.65 7.20 -8.73
C THR A 44 -13.34 7.68 -7.31
N GLU A 45 -12.22 7.21 -6.73
CA GLU A 45 -11.76 7.65 -5.40
C GLU A 45 -11.36 9.13 -5.39
N ALA A 46 -10.65 9.60 -6.43
CA ALA A 46 -10.31 11.02 -6.57
C ALA A 46 -11.56 11.90 -6.65
N PHE A 47 -12.55 11.52 -7.45
CA PHE A 47 -13.83 12.24 -7.52
C PHE A 47 -14.61 12.17 -6.21
N ALA A 48 -14.59 11.03 -5.50
CA ALA A 48 -15.22 10.91 -4.19
C ALA A 48 -14.58 11.85 -3.15
N ALA A 49 -13.25 12.00 -3.16
CA ALA A 49 -12.55 12.94 -2.28
C ALA A 49 -12.95 14.39 -2.57
N VAL A 50 -13.06 14.77 -3.85
CA VAL A 50 -13.57 16.10 -4.25
C VAL A 50 -15.01 16.30 -3.78
N ALA A 51 -15.89 15.32 -4.00
CA ALA A 51 -17.29 15.39 -3.58
C ALA A 51 -17.43 15.54 -2.05
N VAL A 52 -16.61 14.82 -1.28
CA VAL A 52 -16.58 14.94 0.18
C VAL A 52 -16.10 16.34 0.61
N MET A 53 -15.07 16.88 -0.04
CA MET A 53 -14.60 18.24 0.23
C MET A 53 -15.68 19.27 -0.10
N GLU A 54 -16.34 19.15 -1.25
CA GLU A 54 -17.42 20.05 -1.67
C GLU A 54 -18.64 19.97 -0.72
N TYR A 55 -18.97 18.76 -0.26
CA TYR A 55 -20.01 18.55 0.73
C TYR A 55 -19.69 19.21 2.07
N PHE A 56 -18.45 19.07 2.54
CA PHE A 56 -18.01 19.78 3.76
C PHE A 56 -18.05 21.29 3.59
N THR A 57 -17.78 21.79 2.39
CA THR A 57 -17.83 23.23 2.11
C THR A 57 -19.25 23.80 2.08
N THR A 58 -20.25 23.02 1.63
CA THR A 58 -21.65 23.46 1.50
C THR A 58 -22.46 23.27 2.78
N GLN A 59 -22.13 22.26 3.60
CA GLN A 59 -22.91 21.92 4.80
C GLN A 59 -22.34 22.51 6.10
N MET A 60 -21.09 22.98 6.12
CA MET A 60 -20.48 23.56 7.33
C MET A 60 -20.37 25.10 7.23
N PRO A 61 -20.55 25.83 8.34
CA PRO A 61 -20.30 27.28 8.39
C PRO A 61 -18.82 27.57 8.04
N ASP A 62 -18.54 28.71 7.38
CA ASP A 62 -17.23 29.06 6.80
C ASP A 62 -16.04 28.88 7.76
N SER A 63 -16.26 29.08 9.06
CA SER A 63 -15.24 28.95 10.10
C SER A 63 -14.79 27.52 10.38
N MET A 64 -15.58 26.49 10.04
CA MET A 64 -15.28 25.09 10.35
C MET A 64 -14.64 24.32 9.19
N ARG A 65 -14.66 24.89 7.98
CA ARG A 65 -14.14 24.25 6.76
C ARG A 65 -12.64 23.91 6.88
N THR A 66 -11.84 24.83 7.42
CA THR A 66 -10.39 24.63 7.60
C THR A 66 -10.09 23.55 8.65
N VAL A 67 -10.90 23.45 9.71
CA VAL A 67 -10.77 22.42 10.75
C VAL A 67 -11.06 21.03 10.18
N ALA A 68 -12.09 20.90 9.34
CA ALA A 68 -12.40 19.63 8.66
C ALA A 68 -11.25 19.14 7.77
N GLY A 69 -10.64 20.03 6.99
CA GLY A 69 -9.46 19.71 6.17
C GLY A 69 -8.24 19.31 7.01
N ALA A 70 -8.01 19.98 8.15
CA ALA A 70 -6.93 19.64 9.07
C ALA A 70 -7.12 18.26 9.70
N ILE A 71 -8.34 17.91 10.13
CA ILE A 71 -8.66 16.59 10.70
C ILE A 71 -8.49 15.49 9.65
N PHE A 72 -8.85 15.74 8.39
CA PHE A 72 -8.63 14.79 7.30
C PHE A 72 -7.14 14.49 7.10
N HIS A 73 -6.30 15.52 7.05
CA HIS A 73 -4.86 15.35 6.91
C HIS A 73 -4.21 14.68 8.13
N LEU A 74 -4.68 15.02 9.34
CA LEU A 74 -4.24 14.39 10.57
C LEU A 74 -4.56 12.89 10.58
N SER A 75 -5.76 12.49 10.12
CA SER A 75 -6.16 11.09 10.02
C SER A 75 -5.24 10.30 9.09
N LEU A 76 -4.82 10.91 7.97
CA LEU A 76 -3.85 10.31 7.05
C LEU A 76 -2.49 10.11 7.72
N SER A 77 -2.00 11.12 8.45
CA SER A 77 -0.75 11.04 9.21
C SER A 77 -0.79 9.96 10.30
N ILE A 78 -1.88 9.89 11.07
CA ILE A 78 -2.10 8.86 12.09
C ILE A 78 -2.07 7.46 11.47
N THR A 79 -2.66 7.29 10.29
CA THR A 79 -2.65 6.00 9.57
C THR A 79 -1.24 5.56 9.20
N SER A 80 -0.38 6.48 8.74
CA SER A 80 1.02 6.18 8.44
C SER A 80 1.82 5.80 9.69
N TYR A 81 1.61 6.50 10.81
CA TYR A 81 2.22 6.12 12.08
C TYR A 81 1.72 4.76 12.56
N LEU A 82 0.42 4.50 12.46
CA LEU A 82 -0.17 3.22 12.83
C LEU A 82 0.39 2.06 11.99
N SER A 83 0.59 2.27 10.68
CA SER A 83 1.22 1.27 9.81
C SER A 83 2.65 0.95 10.25
N SER A 84 3.44 1.97 10.57
CA SER A 84 4.82 1.80 11.06
C SER A 84 4.86 1.09 12.42
N LEU A 85 3.93 1.45 13.32
CA LEU A 85 3.78 0.79 14.62
C LEU A 85 3.40 -0.68 14.45
N LEU A 86 2.47 -1.01 13.54
CA LEU A 86 2.07 -2.38 13.25
C LEU A 86 3.26 -3.21 12.78
N VAL A 87 4.06 -2.69 11.84
CA VAL A 87 5.29 -3.36 11.36
C VAL A 87 6.27 -3.59 12.52
N ASN A 88 6.48 -2.60 13.38
CA ASN A 88 7.36 -2.74 14.54
C ASN A 88 6.87 -3.80 15.54
N VAL A 89 5.55 -3.86 15.78
CA VAL A 89 4.93 -4.88 16.63
C VAL A 89 5.14 -6.27 16.03
N ILE A 90 4.89 -6.44 14.73
CA ILE A 90 5.11 -7.72 14.02
C ILE A 90 6.60 -8.11 14.10
N HIS A 91 7.50 -7.15 13.92
CA HIS A 91 8.94 -7.39 14.01
C HIS A 91 9.37 -7.83 15.42
N THR A 92 8.82 -7.20 16.46
CA THR A 92 9.09 -7.56 17.86
C THR A 92 8.60 -8.98 18.18
N ILE A 93 7.38 -9.32 17.73
CA ILE A 93 6.79 -10.64 17.93
C ILE A 93 7.59 -11.72 17.17
N THR A 94 7.95 -11.43 15.92
CA THR A 94 8.69 -12.38 15.06
C THR A 94 10.13 -12.57 15.54
N GLY A 95 10.80 -11.48 15.97
CA GLY A 95 12.15 -11.52 16.53
C GLY A 95 12.24 -12.27 17.85
N SER A 96 11.20 -12.23 18.69
CA SER A 96 11.14 -13.00 19.94
C SER A 96 11.02 -14.52 19.71
N CYS A 97 10.65 -14.96 18.51
CA CYS A 97 10.49 -16.38 18.17
C CYS A 97 11.79 -17.01 17.63
N GLY A 98 12.89 -16.25 17.50
CA GLY A 98 14.17 -16.75 17.00
C GLY A 98 14.24 -16.99 15.49
N TRP A 99 13.25 -16.50 14.73
CA TRP A 99 13.24 -16.57 13.27
C TRP A 99 13.97 -15.36 12.68
N SER A 100 14.78 -15.59 11.64
CA SER A 100 15.51 -14.53 10.94
C SER A 100 14.54 -13.43 10.48
N PRO A 101 14.82 -12.14 10.73
CA PRO A 101 13.91 -11.06 10.39
C PRO A 101 13.58 -11.06 8.89
N TRP A 102 12.28 -11.18 8.56
CA TRP A 102 11.81 -11.25 7.18
C TRP A 102 12.16 -9.98 6.38
N LEU A 103 12.19 -8.83 7.06
CA LEU A 103 12.53 -7.53 6.50
C LEU A 103 13.94 -7.14 6.97
N GLY A 104 14.93 -7.16 6.06
CA GLY A 104 16.32 -6.76 6.35
C GLY A 104 17.29 -7.88 6.76
N GLY A 105 16.86 -9.14 6.91
CA GLY A 105 17.73 -10.24 7.36
C GLY A 105 18.80 -10.72 6.36
N HIS A 106 18.74 -10.28 5.10
CA HIS A 106 19.65 -10.68 4.02
C HIS A 106 20.44 -9.50 3.44
N ASP A 107 20.85 -8.55 4.28
CA ASP A 107 21.78 -7.52 3.82
C ASP A 107 23.17 -8.12 3.58
N LEU A 108 23.62 -7.97 2.33
CA LEU A 108 24.96 -8.35 1.87
C LEU A 108 26.07 -7.68 2.72
N THR A 109 25.73 -6.59 3.42
CA THR A 109 26.57 -5.84 4.38
C THR A 109 27.16 -6.70 5.48
N THR A 110 26.47 -7.75 5.94
CA THR A 110 27.01 -8.68 6.96
C THR A 110 28.08 -9.62 6.37
N LYS A 111 28.07 -9.89 5.06
CA LYS A 111 29.06 -10.75 4.40
C LYS A 111 30.34 -10.04 3.99
N ILE A 112 30.33 -8.70 3.90
CA ILE A 112 31.48 -7.88 3.51
C ILE A 112 32.35 -7.42 4.69
N GLY A 113 32.12 -7.91 5.91
CA GLY A 113 33.05 -7.72 7.03
C GLY A 113 33.31 -6.25 7.40
N LEU A 114 32.34 -5.36 7.18
CA LEU A 114 32.38 -3.99 7.68
C LEU A 114 31.57 -3.88 8.98
N THR A 115 31.99 -4.65 9.98
CA THR A 115 31.80 -4.27 11.39
C THR A 115 33.00 -3.43 11.81
N THR A 116 32.90 -2.13 11.63
CA THR A 116 33.67 -1.18 12.43
C THR A 116 32.78 0.00 12.75
N THR A 117 32.32 0.03 14.01
CA THR A 117 32.33 1.21 14.88
C THR A 117 31.85 2.52 14.27
N THR A 118 30.70 3.03 14.72
CA THR A 118 30.60 4.08 15.75
C THR A 118 29.15 4.54 15.89
N THR A 119 28.71 4.61 17.17
CA THR A 119 27.73 5.56 17.75
C THR A 119 26.50 5.97 16.96
#